data_AF-L8FW37-F1
#
_entry.id   AF-L8FW37-F1
#
_cell.length_a   1.000
_cell.length_b   1.000
_cell.length_c   1.000
_cell.angle_alpha   90.00
_cell.angle_beta   90.00
_cell.angle_gamma   90.00
#
_symmetry.space_group_name_H-M   'P 1'
#
loop_
_entity.id
_entity.type
_entity.pdbx_description
1 polymer ?
#
loop_
_entity_poly.entity_id
_entity_poly.type
_entity_poly.pdbx_seq_one_letter_code
_entity_poly.pdbx_strand_id
1 'polypeptide(L)'
;MAIRLNLPPITRGLLLLLIFQSLLSAAVHFQSPAEDLVIPYITLIPSMSLIYPWTLVTSTFVETNILSLAISVLTIWHGGRYLERAWTSREFAKFVAMVALVPNVYTFSTLVVMYAITGDVTWSLTPISGTTALQVALLTGLSQLLPTHTITLFRGILSLRLPRLPLLHLLLVTLLALLPIYTVAAPLLSLSGFLTAWAHLRFLRLPLPDLDSPGPLRGDASDAFALAQFFPEPARPAVEAAGDVLAKLGLAPKTPVVVASAGSNQGGGGGRGEGRGESRE
;
A
#
# COMPACT_ATOMS: atom_id res chain seq x y z
N MET A 1 11.33 36.52 -1.11
CA MET A 1 12.05 35.30 -1.55
C MET A 1 11.02 34.19 -1.63
N ALA A 2 10.56 33.79 -2.82
CA ALA A 2 9.58 32.71 -2.94
C ALA A 2 10.24 31.41 -2.48
N ILE A 3 9.72 30.78 -1.43
CA ILE A 3 10.17 29.46 -0.99
C ILE A 3 9.88 28.50 -2.15
N ARG A 4 10.88 28.16 -2.95
CA ARG A 4 10.75 27.16 -4.01
C ARG A 4 10.78 25.78 -3.35
N LEU A 5 9.62 25.37 -2.83
CA LEU A 5 9.40 23.99 -2.41
C LEU A 5 9.49 23.09 -3.65
N ASN A 6 10.66 22.51 -3.86
CA ASN A 6 10.91 21.55 -4.94
C ASN A 6 10.31 20.18 -4.58
N LEU A 7 8.97 20.14 -4.50
CA LEU A 7 8.19 18.94 -4.27
C LEU A 7 7.86 18.29 -5.62
N PRO A 8 8.01 16.96 -5.72
CA PRO A 8 7.51 16.21 -6.86
C PRO A 8 6.01 16.44 -7.12
N PRO A 9 5.56 16.37 -8.40
CA PRO A 9 4.24 16.82 -8.80
C PRO A 9 3.09 16.03 -8.15
N ILE A 10 3.19 14.70 -8.05
CA ILE A 10 2.11 13.87 -7.49
C ILE A 10 2.00 14.11 -6.00
N THR A 11 3.13 14.13 -5.28
CA THR A 11 3.20 14.41 -3.84
C THR A 11 2.57 15.77 -3.52
N ARG A 12 2.83 16.79 -4.34
CA ARG A 12 2.17 18.10 -4.20
C ARG A 12 0.66 17.99 -4.38
N GLY A 13 0.20 17.27 -5.40
CA GLY A 13 -1.22 17.01 -5.63
C GLY A 13 -1.89 16.30 -4.45
N LEU A 14 -1.27 15.27 -3.89
CA LEU A 14 -1.78 14.52 -2.74
C LEU A 14 -1.90 15.38 -1.48
N LEU A 15 -0.90 16.22 -1.19
CA LEU A 15 -0.95 17.13 -0.06
C LEU A 15 -2.08 18.16 -0.20
N LEU A 16 -2.22 18.75 -1.40
CA LEU A 16 -3.30 19.69 -1.68
C LEU A 16 -4.67 19.01 -1.55
N LEU A 17 -4.80 17.77 -2.07
CA LEU A 17 -6.03 16.99 -1.98
C LEU A 17 -6.37 16.66 -0.53
N LEU A 18 -5.41 16.18 0.26
CA LEU A 18 -5.58 15.86 1.68
C LEU A 18 -6.05 17.08 2.48
N ILE A 19 -5.37 18.22 2.30
CA ILE A 19 -5.72 19.46 3.01
C ILE A 19 -7.10 19.93 2.56
N PHE A 20 -7.38 19.95 1.25
CA PHE A 20 -8.66 20.39 0.72
C PHE A 20 -9.82 19.53 1.23
N GLN A 21 -9.71 18.20 1.15
CA GLN A 21 -10.75 17.27 1.59
C GLN A 21 -10.97 17.32 3.11
N SER A 22 -9.89 17.44 3.89
CA SER A 22 -9.99 17.53 5.35
C SER A 22 -10.59 18.87 5.80
N LEU A 23 -10.22 19.98 5.14
CA LEU A 23 -10.84 21.29 5.38
C LEU A 23 -12.32 21.30 4.98
N LEU A 24 -12.67 20.67 3.86
CA LEU A 24 -14.06 20.54 3.43
C LEU A 24 -14.87 19.74 4.46
N SER A 25 -14.34 18.60 4.93
CA SER A 25 -14.95 17.81 6.00
C SER A 25 -15.16 18.66 7.26
N ALA A 26 -14.12 19.37 7.72
CA ALA A 26 -14.19 20.22 8.89
C ALA A 26 -15.23 21.35 8.74
N ALA A 27 -15.25 22.04 7.59
CA ALA A 27 -16.19 23.11 7.30
C ALA A 27 -17.66 22.65 7.38
N VAL A 28 -17.95 21.43 6.91
CA VAL A 28 -19.30 20.86 7.01
C VAL A 28 -19.65 20.55 8.47
N HIS A 29 -18.72 19.98 9.25
CA HIS A 29 -18.95 19.74 10.69
C HIS A 29 -19.16 21.06 11.48
N PHE A 30 -18.43 22.12 11.13
CA PHE A 30 -18.63 23.44 11.75
C PHE A 30 -20.02 24.04 11.46
N GLN A 31 -20.56 23.79 10.27
CA GLN A 31 -21.89 24.28 9.87
C GLN A 31 -23.04 23.46 10.44
N SER A 32 -22.80 22.18 10.76
CA SER A 32 -23.80 21.25 11.27
C SER A 32 -23.20 20.47 12.44
N PRO A 33 -23.20 21.03 13.66
CA PRO A 33 -22.58 20.43 14.84
C PRO A 33 -23.38 19.25 15.41
N ALA A 34 -24.17 18.55 14.59
CA ALA A 34 -24.82 17.32 15.01
C ALA A 34 -23.74 16.27 15.27
N GLU A 35 -23.70 15.73 16.49
CA GLU A 35 -22.62 14.83 16.96
C GLU A 35 -22.48 13.55 16.12
N ASP A 36 -23.52 13.19 15.36
CA ASP A 36 -23.58 11.99 14.49
C ASP A 36 -23.66 12.32 12.98
N LEU A 37 -23.18 13.49 12.54
CA LEU A 37 -23.26 13.85 11.12
C LEU A 37 -22.31 12.99 10.26
N VAL A 38 -22.79 11.84 9.81
CA VAL A 38 -22.09 11.03 8.83
C VAL A 38 -22.32 11.63 7.45
N ILE A 39 -21.25 12.02 6.75
CA ILE A 39 -21.32 12.72 5.46
C ILE A 39 -21.04 11.73 4.31
N PRO A 40 -22.07 11.13 3.69
CA PRO A 40 -21.89 9.96 2.84
C PRO A 40 -21.18 10.23 1.51
N TYR A 41 -21.02 11.51 1.13
CA TYR A 41 -20.35 11.94 -0.09
C TYR A 41 -18.87 12.31 0.12
N ILE A 42 -18.39 12.38 1.37
CA ILE A 42 -16.99 12.66 1.75
C ILE A 42 -16.35 11.41 2.37
N THR A 43 -17.01 10.81 3.35
CA THR A 43 -16.58 9.57 3.98
C THR A 43 -17.32 8.39 3.34
N LEU A 44 -16.67 7.23 3.31
CA LEU A 44 -17.26 6.03 2.74
C LEU A 44 -18.05 5.29 3.83
N ILE A 45 -19.37 5.24 3.69
CA ILE A 45 -20.29 4.58 4.61
C ILE A 45 -20.94 3.41 3.88
N PRO A 46 -20.89 2.18 4.43
CA PRO A 46 -21.44 1.00 3.77
C PRO A 46 -22.90 1.13 3.30
N SER A 47 -23.77 1.72 4.12
CA SER A 47 -25.21 1.85 3.86
C SER A 47 -25.58 2.91 2.82
N MET A 48 -24.82 4.01 2.72
CA MET A 48 -25.25 5.23 2.03
C MET A 48 -24.34 5.63 0.86
N SER A 49 -23.06 5.27 0.92
CA SER A 49 -22.05 5.80 -0.01
C SER A 49 -21.92 5.02 -1.32
N LEU A 50 -22.65 3.91 -1.50
CA LEU A 50 -22.69 3.16 -2.76
C LEU A 50 -23.19 4.01 -3.94
N ILE A 51 -24.02 5.01 -3.67
CA ILE A 51 -24.53 5.96 -4.67
C ILE A 51 -23.41 6.91 -5.15
N TYR A 52 -22.36 7.08 -4.36
CA TYR A 52 -21.27 8.03 -4.56
C TYR A 52 -19.94 7.30 -4.80
N PRO A 53 -19.69 6.73 -5.99
CA PRO A 53 -18.57 5.82 -6.22
C PRO A 53 -17.18 6.46 -6.03
N TRP A 54 -17.08 7.79 -6.15
CA TRP A 54 -15.82 8.51 -5.90
C TRP A 54 -15.35 8.39 -4.46
N THR A 55 -16.25 8.15 -3.50
CA THR A 55 -15.93 8.00 -2.07
C THR A 55 -15.00 6.82 -1.80
N LEU A 56 -14.99 5.81 -2.67
CA LEU A 56 -14.05 4.68 -2.60
C LEU A 56 -12.59 5.12 -2.74
N VAL A 57 -12.32 6.28 -3.35
CA VAL A 57 -10.96 6.81 -3.50
C VAL A 57 -10.77 8.04 -2.61
N THR A 58 -11.72 8.98 -2.64
CA THR A 58 -11.56 10.28 -1.96
C THR A 58 -11.56 10.17 -0.44
N SER A 59 -12.22 9.17 0.14
CA SER A 59 -12.26 8.95 1.60
C SER A 59 -10.88 8.69 2.21
N THR A 60 -9.92 8.19 1.42
CA THR A 60 -8.52 8.01 1.82
C THR A 60 -7.86 9.33 2.22
N PHE A 61 -8.30 10.46 1.65
CA PHE A 61 -7.69 11.78 1.84
C PHE A 61 -8.47 12.66 2.82
N VAL A 62 -9.34 12.06 3.63
CA VAL A 62 -10.14 12.77 4.62
C VAL A 62 -9.66 12.40 6.01
N GLU A 63 -9.12 13.37 6.74
CA GLU A 63 -8.78 13.24 8.15
C GLU A 63 -9.74 14.06 9.00
N THR A 64 -10.33 13.44 10.02
CA THR A 64 -11.27 14.09 10.94
C THR A 64 -10.57 14.76 12.12
N ASN A 65 -9.40 14.25 12.53
CA ASN A 65 -8.62 14.76 13.65
C ASN A 65 -7.43 15.59 13.17
N ILE A 66 -7.18 16.74 13.79
CA ILE A 66 -6.05 17.62 13.46
C ILE A 66 -4.68 16.97 13.66
N LEU A 67 -4.54 16.09 14.67
CA LEU A 67 -3.32 15.34 14.93
C LEU A 67 -3.10 14.29 13.83
N SER A 68 -4.13 13.55 13.46
CA SER A 68 -4.07 12.60 12.35
C SER A 68 -3.77 13.31 11.04
N LEU A 69 -4.38 14.48 10.78
CA LEU A 69 -4.06 15.32 9.62
C LEU A 69 -2.59 15.76 9.61
N ALA A 70 -2.04 16.22 10.75
CA ALA A 70 -0.64 16.62 10.85
C ALA A 70 0.31 15.45 10.56
N ILE A 71 0.05 14.27 11.14
CA ILE A 71 0.81 13.05 10.89
C ILE A 71 0.73 12.65 9.41
N SER A 72 -0.45 12.76 8.81
CA SER A 72 -0.70 12.44 7.41
C SER A 72 0.08 13.36 6.46
N VAL A 73 0.03 14.66 6.72
CA VAL A 73 0.80 15.67 5.96
C VAL A 73 2.29 15.37 6.05
N LEU A 74 2.83 15.11 7.24
CA LEU A 74 4.24 14.76 7.43
C LEU A 74 4.60 13.46 6.70
N THR A 75 3.75 12.44 6.78
CA THR A 75 3.99 11.14 6.16
C THR A 75 4.00 11.23 4.64
N ILE A 76 3.05 11.95 4.04
CA ILE A 76 3.03 12.18 2.58
C ILE A 76 4.20 13.08 2.17
N TRP A 77 4.50 14.13 2.94
CA TRP A 77 5.59 15.06 2.64
C TRP A 77 6.94 14.35 2.59
N HIS A 78 7.26 13.54 3.60
CA HIS A 78 8.51 12.80 3.63
C HIS A 78 8.43 11.56 2.74
N GLY A 79 7.51 10.64 3.02
CA GLY A 79 7.40 9.36 2.31
C GLY A 79 7.11 9.51 0.82
N GLY A 80 6.12 10.34 0.47
CA GLY A 80 5.75 10.59 -0.93
C GLY A 80 6.90 11.21 -1.73
N ARG A 81 7.57 12.22 -1.17
CA ARG A 81 8.73 12.85 -1.82
C ARG A 81 9.87 11.87 -2.06
N TYR A 82 10.19 11.00 -1.10
CA TYR A 82 11.25 10.01 -1.27
C TYR A 82 10.87 8.96 -2.31
N LEU A 83 9.66 8.41 -2.25
CA LEU A 83 9.21 7.37 -3.18
C LEU A 83 9.01 7.90 -4.59
N GLU A 84 8.42 9.09 -4.78
CA GLU A 84 8.25 9.68 -6.11
C GLU A 84 9.57 10.11 -6.75
N ARG A 85 10.64 10.29 -5.97
CA ARG A 85 11.98 10.53 -6.54
C ARG A 85 12.69 9.24 -6.89
N ALA A 86 12.49 8.19 -6.09
CA ALA A 86 13.06 6.87 -6.35
C ALA A 86 12.33 6.16 -7.49
N TRP A 87 11.04 6.45 -7.68
CA TRP A 87 10.19 5.87 -8.71
C TRP A 87 9.83 6.93 -9.74
N THR A 88 9.28 6.55 -10.89
CA THR A 88 8.70 7.54 -11.80
C THR A 88 7.37 8.04 -11.23
N SER A 89 7.02 9.32 -11.46
CA SER A 89 5.73 9.88 -11.02
C SER A 89 4.53 9.06 -11.49
N ARG A 90 4.62 8.42 -12.66
CA ARG A 90 3.56 7.54 -13.20
C ARG A 90 3.38 6.27 -12.37
N GLU A 91 4.47 5.59 -12.02
CA GLU A 91 4.38 4.37 -11.20
C GLU A 91 3.97 4.72 -9.75
N PHE A 92 4.45 5.83 -9.21
CA PHE A 92 4.01 6.31 -7.90
C PHE A 92 2.51 6.66 -7.88
N ALA A 93 1.98 7.30 -8.93
CA ALA A 93 0.55 7.58 -9.04
C ALA A 93 -0.30 6.30 -9.11
N LYS A 94 0.14 5.28 -9.87
CA LYS A 94 -0.54 3.96 -9.91
C LYS A 94 -0.54 3.29 -8.53
N PHE A 95 0.59 3.33 -7.83
CA PHE A 95 0.71 2.79 -6.48
C PHE A 95 -0.27 3.47 -5.52
N VAL A 96 -0.31 4.80 -5.50
CA VAL A 96 -1.22 5.56 -4.64
C VAL A 96 -2.69 5.29 -5.00
N ALA A 97 -3.03 5.20 -6.29
CA ALA A 97 -4.39 4.88 -6.72
C ALA A 97 -4.83 3.47 -6.25
N MET A 98 -3.94 2.48 -6.35
CA MET A 98 -4.21 1.12 -5.87
C MET A 98 -4.40 1.07 -4.35
N VAL A 99 -3.53 1.78 -3.61
CA VAL A 99 -3.59 1.86 -2.14
C VAL A 99 -4.76 2.69 -1.64
N ALA A 100 -5.27 3.63 -2.44
CA ALA A 100 -6.51 4.34 -2.10
C ALA A 100 -7.74 3.46 -2.35
N LEU A 101 -7.76 2.67 -3.43
CA LEU A 101 -8.95 1.92 -3.83
C LEU A 101 -9.10 0.58 -3.11
N VAL A 102 -8.07 -0.28 -3.16
CA VAL A 102 -8.18 -1.68 -2.70
C VAL A 102 -8.48 -1.79 -1.19
N PRO A 103 -7.79 -1.04 -0.31
CA PRO A 103 -8.09 -1.05 1.12
C PRO A 103 -9.50 -0.58 1.46
N ASN A 104 -10.01 0.43 0.75
CA ASN A 104 -11.38 0.93 0.95
C ASN A 104 -12.41 -0.11 0.52
N VAL A 105 -12.22 -0.75 -0.64
CA VAL A 105 -13.12 -1.84 -1.10
C VAL A 105 -13.07 -3.03 -0.14
N TYR A 106 -11.89 -3.42 0.33
CA TYR A 106 -11.72 -4.51 1.29
C TYR A 106 -12.43 -4.20 2.62
N THR A 107 -12.21 -3.00 3.16
CA THR A 107 -12.80 -2.58 4.43
C THR A 107 -14.31 -2.47 4.30
N PHE A 108 -14.82 -1.86 3.23
CA PHE A 108 -16.24 -1.81 2.91
C PHE A 108 -16.86 -3.21 2.88
N SER A 109 -16.25 -4.13 2.12
CA SER A 109 -16.77 -5.50 1.98
C SER A 109 -16.77 -6.23 3.33
N THR A 110 -15.72 -6.05 4.13
CA THR A 110 -15.61 -6.65 5.47
C THR A 110 -16.72 -6.15 6.39
N LEU A 111 -16.97 -4.82 6.42
CA LEU A 111 -18.03 -4.25 7.26
C LEU A 111 -19.42 -4.70 6.82
N VAL A 112 -19.67 -4.81 5.51
CA VAL A 112 -20.94 -5.36 4.98
C VAL A 112 -21.14 -6.82 5.37
N VAL A 113 -20.09 -7.65 5.27
CA VAL A 113 -20.15 -9.06 5.70
C VAL A 113 -20.39 -9.16 7.21
N MET A 114 -19.72 -8.33 8.02
CA MET A 114 -19.93 -8.28 9.47
C MET A 114 -21.36 -7.88 9.82
N TYR A 115 -21.94 -6.89 9.13
CA TYR A 115 -23.35 -6.55 9.26
C TYR A 115 -24.26 -7.73 8.91
N ALA A 116 -24.01 -8.41 7.78
CA ALA A 116 -24.82 -9.55 7.36
C ALA A 116 -24.79 -10.72 8.35
N ILE A 117 -23.66 -10.95 9.03
CA ILE A 117 -23.52 -12.02 10.02
C ILE A 117 -24.13 -11.64 11.36
N THR A 118 -23.92 -10.41 11.83
CA THR A 118 -24.30 -9.99 13.19
C THR A 118 -25.69 -9.37 13.27
N GLY A 119 -26.19 -8.80 12.16
CA GLY A 119 -27.40 -7.98 12.13
C GLY A 119 -27.24 -6.60 12.78
N ASP A 120 -26.05 -6.26 13.29
CA ASP A 120 -25.80 -5.01 14.02
C ASP A 120 -25.52 -3.86 13.05
N VAL A 121 -26.46 -2.90 13.02
CA VAL A 121 -26.44 -1.71 12.16
C VAL A 121 -25.16 -0.87 12.33
N THR A 122 -24.50 -0.96 13.49
CA THR A 122 -23.24 -0.26 13.78
C THR A 122 -22.16 -0.55 12.74
N TRP A 123 -22.08 -1.80 12.24
CA TRP A 123 -21.12 -2.16 11.18
C TRP A 123 -21.39 -1.42 9.87
N SER A 124 -22.66 -1.24 9.52
CA SER A 124 -23.07 -0.59 8.27
C SER A 124 -23.04 0.94 8.31
N LEU A 125 -22.99 1.53 9.50
CA LEU A 125 -22.90 2.97 9.73
C LEU A 125 -21.48 3.44 10.03
N THR A 126 -20.54 2.52 10.29
CA THR A 126 -19.14 2.87 10.59
C THR A 126 -18.51 3.62 9.41
N PRO A 127 -18.05 4.86 9.58
CA PRO A 127 -17.41 5.62 8.51
C PRO A 127 -16.01 5.07 8.23
N ILE A 128 -15.71 4.89 6.94
CA ILE A 128 -14.40 4.53 6.42
C ILE A 128 -13.79 5.81 5.85
N SER A 129 -12.72 6.27 6.49
CA SER A 129 -11.94 7.43 6.05
C SER A 129 -10.57 7.41 6.70
N GLY A 130 -9.65 8.18 6.12
CA GLY A 130 -8.33 8.40 6.69
C GLY A 130 -7.21 7.82 5.83
N THR A 131 -6.02 8.36 6.06
CA THR A 131 -4.82 8.04 5.29
C THR A 131 -4.07 6.83 5.85
N THR A 132 -4.59 6.12 6.86
CA THR A 132 -3.89 5.02 7.54
C THR A 132 -3.39 3.93 6.59
N ALA A 133 -4.18 3.59 5.56
CA ALA A 133 -3.79 2.69 4.47
C ALA A 133 -2.63 3.26 3.64
N LEU A 134 -2.66 4.56 3.34
CA LEU A 134 -1.59 5.25 2.61
C LEU A 134 -0.31 5.37 3.46
N GLN A 135 -0.42 5.66 4.76
CA GLN A 135 0.71 5.79 5.68
C GLN A 135 1.51 4.49 5.75
N VAL A 136 0.84 3.36 6.01
CA VAL A 136 1.50 2.05 6.08
C VAL A 136 2.05 1.61 4.72
N ALA A 137 1.37 1.96 3.62
CA ALA A 137 1.84 1.66 2.28
C ALA A 137 3.12 2.44 1.91
N LEU A 138 3.19 3.73 2.26
CA LEU A 138 4.39 4.54 2.07
C LEU A 138 5.55 3.99 2.93
N LEU A 139 5.30 3.58 4.18
CA LEU A 139 6.29 2.92 5.02
C LEU A 139 6.79 1.60 4.40
N THR A 140 5.88 0.83 3.80
CA THR A 140 6.21 -0.43 3.10
C THR A 140 7.08 -0.16 1.88
N GLY A 141 6.75 0.86 1.08
CA GLY A 141 7.60 1.29 -0.04
C GLY A 141 8.99 1.76 0.40
N LEU A 142 9.08 2.50 1.51
CA LEU A 142 10.37 2.94 2.06
C LEU A 142 11.21 1.76 2.55
N SER A 143 10.57 0.77 3.18
CA SER A 143 11.28 -0.44 3.62
C SER A 143 11.87 -1.26 2.48
N GLN A 144 11.26 -1.20 1.30
CA GLN A 144 11.79 -1.83 0.09
C GLN A 144 13.09 -1.14 -0.38
N LEU A 145 13.13 0.19 -0.36
CA LEU A 145 14.26 0.96 -0.85
C LEU A 145 15.46 0.97 0.12
N LEU A 146 15.20 0.85 1.42
CA LEU A 146 16.21 0.97 2.46
C LEU A 146 16.18 -0.24 3.43
N PRO A 147 16.42 -1.47 2.92
CA PRO A 147 16.26 -2.69 3.71
C PRO A 147 17.28 -2.79 4.87
N THR A 148 18.44 -2.17 4.72
CA THR A 148 19.54 -2.20 5.72
C THR A 148 19.51 -1.02 6.69
N HIS A 149 18.68 -0.01 6.46
CA HIS A 149 18.70 1.21 7.26
C HIS A 149 18.07 0.97 8.64
N THR A 150 18.81 1.29 9.69
CA THR A 150 18.34 1.26 11.08
C THR A 150 18.13 2.67 11.58
N ILE A 151 16.93 2.98 12.06
CA ILE A 151 16.68 4.23 12.76
C ILE A 151 17.02 4.03 14.24
N THR A 152 17.98 4.79 14.74
CA THR A 152 18.30 4.85 16.15
C THR A 152 17.53 6.00 16.81
N LEU A 153 16.57 5.67 17.66
CA LEU A 153 15.81 6.63 18.46
C LEU A 153 16.47 6.79 19.84
N PHE A 154 16.19 7.92 20.51
CA PHE A 154 16.63 8.21 21.88
C PHE A 154 18.15 8.12 22.09
N ARG A 155 18.95 8.74 21.21
CA ARG A 155 20.42 8.73 21.28
C ARG A 155 21.03 7.31 21.32
N GLY A 156 20.39 6.33 20.68
CA GLY A 156 20.92 4.96 20.53
C GLY A 156 20.29 3.91 21.44
N ILE A 157 19.35 4.27 22.32
CA ILE A 157 18.69 3.32 23.22
C ILE A 157 17.77 2.36 22.45
N LEU A 158 17.13 2.85 21.38
CA LEU A 158 16.22 2.04 20.56
C LEU A 158 16.71 2.00 19.12
N SER A 159 17.23 0.86 18.67
CA SER A 159 17.60 0.63 17.26
C SER A 159 16.52 -0.20 16.57
N LEU A 160 15.81 0.42 15.62
CA LEU A 160 14.75 -0.24 14.87
C LEU A 160 15.13 -0.33 13.39
N ARG A 161 15.02 -1.53 12.82
CA ARG A 161 15.15 -1.75 11.38
C ARG A 161 13.93 -1.18 10.66
N LEU A 162 14.15 -0.43 9.58
CA LEU A 162 13.07 0.19 8.79
C LEU A 162 11.99 -0.81 8.33
N PRO A 163 12.30 -2.06 7.95
CA PRO A 163 11.29 -3.06 7.60
C PRO A 163 10.29 -3.43 8.70
N ARG A 164 10.56 -3.08 9.97
CA ARG A 164 9.61 -3.31 11.07
C ARG A 164 8.58 -2.21 11.20
N LEU A 165 8.80 -1.03 10.60
CA LEU A 165 7.90 0.11 10.73
C LEU A 165 6.47 -0.15 10.23
N PRO A 166 6.23 -0.82 9.08
CA PRO A 166 4.87 -1.10 8.64
C PRO A 166 4.07 -1.93 9.66
N LEU A 167 4.69 -2.94 10.28
CA LEU A 167 4.03 -3.74 11.31
C LEU A 167 3.82 -2.98 12.62
N LEU A 168 4.78 -2.13 13.02
CA LEU A 168 4.59 -1.28 14.20
C LEU A 168 3.46 -0.27 14.01
N HIS A 169 3.33 0.30 12.81
CA HIS A 169 2.21 1.16 12.46
C HIS A 169 0.88 0.40 12.55
N LEU A 170 0.81 -0.81 11.99
CA LEU A 170 -0.37 -1.67 12.08
C LEU A 170 -0.73 -1.99 13.53
N LEU A 171 0.25 -2.35 14.35
CA LEU A 171 0.07 -2.59 15.78
C LEU A 171 -0.47 -1.34 16.49
N LEU A 172 0.14 -0.18 16.23
CA LEU A 172 -0.29 1.10 16.81
C LEU A 172 -1.73 1.44 16.45
N VAL A 173 -2.10 1.36 15.17
CA VAL A 173 -3.47 1.63 14.71
C VAL A 173 -4.47 0.66 15.34
N THR A 174 -4.08 -0.62 15.49
CA THR A 174 -4.91 -1.63 16.14
C THR A 174 -5.11 -1.30 17.62
N LEU A 175 -4.05 -0.91 18.35
CA LEU A 175 -4.15 -0.49 19.75
C LEU A 175 -5.01 0.77 19.91
N LEU A 176 -4.87 1.75 19.01
CA LEU A 176 -5.71 2.96 19.02
C LEU A 176 -7.19 2.64 18.76
N ALA A 177 -7.49 1.64 17.93
CA ALA A 177 -8.86 1.17 17.72
C ALA A 177 -9.44 0.42 18.93
N LEU A 178 -8.59 -0.25 19.73
CA LEU A 178 -9.01 -0.86 21.00
C LEU A 178 -9.25 0.17 22.11
N LEU A 179 -8.65 1.37 22.00
CA LEU A 179 -8.78 2.48 22.95
C LEU A 179 -9.91 3.48 22.59
N PRO A 180 -10.96 3.02 21.91
CA PRO A 180 -11.91 3.82 21.11
C PRO A 180 -11.42 5.13 20.45
N ILE A 181 -10.13 5.31 20.19
CA ILE A 181 -9.60 6.52 19.51
C ILE A 181 -9.84 6.43 18.01
N TYR A 182 -9.72 5.21 17.46
CA TYR A 182 -10.07 4.90 16.08
C TYR A 182 -11.25 3.94 16.00
N THR A 183 -11.96 3.99 14.87
CA THR A 183 -13.00 3.01 14.54
C THR A 183 -12.36 1.69 14.08
N VAL A 184 -13.17 0.62 14.05
CA VAL A 184 -12.75 -0.69 13.56
C VAL A 184 -12.31 -0.66 12.08
N ALA A 185 -12.73 0.36 11.32
CA ALA A 185 -12.28 0.56 9.94
C ALA A 185 -10.77 0.84 9.84
N ALA A 186 -10.18 1.56 10.79
CA ALA A 186 -8.77 1.95 10.73
C ALA A 186 -7.77 0.78 10.71
N PRO A 187 -7.86 -0.25 11.58
CA PRO A 187 -6.98 -1.41 11.50
C PRO A 187 -7.22 -2.24 10.24
N LEU A 188 -8.46 -2.33 9.74
CA LEU A 188 -8.76 -3.01 8.47
C LEU A 188 -8.11 -2.29 7.29
N LEU A 189 -8.18 -0.96 7.25
CA LEU A 189 -7.50 -0.12 6.26
C LEU A 189 -5.98 -0.26 6.34
N SER A 190 -5.41 -0.29 7.55
CA SER A 190 -3.97 -0.43 7.71
C SER A 190 -3.49 -1.83 7.30
N LEU A 191 -4.18 -2.90 7.69
CA LEU A 191 -3.83 -4.26 7.29
C LEU A 191 -3.94 -4.44 5.77
N SER A 192 -5.06 -4.05 5.19
CA SER A 192 -5.27 -4.18 3.74
C SER A 192 -4.36 -3.25 2.94
N GLY A 193 -4.05 -2.05 3.44
CA GLY A 193 -3.08 -1.13 2.85
C GLY A 193 -1.66 -1.71 2.84
N PHE A 194 -1.24 -2.35 3.94
CA PHE A 194 0.04 -3.06 4.01
C PHE A 194 0.11 -4.20 2.99
N LEU A 195 -0.89 -5.07 2.96
CA LEU A 195 -0.94 -6.20 2.04
C LEU A 195 -1.01 -5.75 0.57
N THR A 196 -1.79 -4.70 0.28
CA THR A 196 -1.89 -4.12 -1.07
C THR A 196 -0.56 -3.54 -1.50
N ALA A 197 0.12 -2.79 -0.62
CA ALA A 197 1.41 -2.22 -0.93
C ALA A 197 2.47 -3.30 -1.15
N TRP A 198 2.54 -4.29 -0.26
CA TRP A 198 3.43 -5.43 -0.41
C TRP A 198 3.19 -6.17 -1.72
N ALA A 199 1.93 -6.55 -2.01
CA ALA A 199 1.59 -7.29 -3.22
C ALA A 199 1.88 -6.47 -4.50
N HIS A 200 1.58 -5.17 -4.48
CA HIS A 200 1.87 -4.30 -5.62
C HIS A 200 3.37 -4.21 -5.90
N LEU A 201 4.18 -3.99 -4.87
CA LEU A 201 5.63 -3.84 -5.00
C LEU A 201 6.33 -5.17 -5.33
N ARG A 202 5.82 -6.28 -4.78
CA ARG A 202 6.34 -7.63 -5.01
C ARG A 202 6.02 -8.16 -6.41
N PHE A 203 4.83 -7.89 -6.96
CA PHE A 203 4.34 -8.58 -8.17
C PHE A 203 3.96 -7.66 -9.33
N LEU A 204 3.52 -6.42 -9.09
CA LEU A 204 2.88 -5.59 -10.11
C LEU A 204 3.77 -4.46 -10.63
N ARG A 205 4.69 -3.95 -9.81
CA ARG A 205 5.51 -2.78 -10.17
C ARG A 205 6.54 -3.14 -11.24
N LEU A 206 6.50 -2.51 -12.41
CA LEU A 206 7.57 -2.66 -13.40
C LEU A 206 8.82 -1.88 -12.93
N PRO A 207 10.00 -2.50 -12.86
CA PRO A 207 11.27 -1.80 -12.73
C PRO A 207 11.49 -0.86 -13.92
N LEU A 208 12.43 0.09 -13.78
CA LEU A 208 12.92 0.82 -14.95
C LEU A 208 13.45 -0.19 -15.98
N PRO A 209 13.32 0.07 -17.30
CA PRO A 209 13.90 -0.78 -18.32
C PRO A 209 15.42 -0.78 -18.13
N ASP A 210 15.95 -1.87 -17.57
CA ASP A 210 17.39 -2.07 -17.51
C ASP A 210 17.83 -2.64 -18.85
N LEU A 211 18.84 -2.03 -19.47
CA LEU A 211 19.28 -2.37 -20.83
C LEU A 211 19.89 -3.79 -20.92
N ASP A 212 20.26 -4.38 -19.78
CA ASP A 212 21.00 -5.64 -19.68
C ASP A 212 20.19 -6.83 -19.13
N SER A 213 18.89 -6.65 -18.82
CA SER A 213 18.04 -7.73 -18.27
C SER A 213 17.23 -8.43 -19.37
N PRO A 214 17.12 -9.78 -19.38
CA PRO A 214 16.25 -10.52 -20.29
C PRO A 214 14.77 -10.26 -19.91
N GLY A 215 14.23 -9.16 -20.41
CA GLY A 215 12.86 -8.72 -20.21
C GLY A 215 12.62 -7.97 -18.88
N PRO A 216 11.52 -7.21 -18.79
CA PRO A 216 11.16 -6.51 -17.57
C PRO A 216 10.62 -7.51 -16.54
N LEU A 217 11.47 -7.95 -15.61
CA LEU A 217 11.04 -8.68 -14.42
C LEU A 217 9.99 -7.82 -13.68
N ARG A 218 8.76 -8.29 -13.50
CA ARG A 218 7.74 -7.51 -12.76
C ARG A 218 7.95 -7.66 -11.26
N GLY A 219 7.97 -6.54 -10.56
CA GLY A 219 8.08 -6.46 -9.11
C GLY A 219 9.50 -6.69 -8.60
N ASP A 220 9.62 -6.81 -7.29
CA ASP A 220 10.86 -7.09 -6.60
C ASP A 220 10.87 -8.53 -6.13
N ALA A 221 11.73 -9.36 -6.72
CA ALA A 221 11.87 -10.79 -6.42
C ALA A 221 12.76 -11.10 -5.21
N SER A 222 13.37 -10.10 -4.58
CA SER A 222 14.34 -10.32 -3.50
C SER A 222 13.71 -10.98 -2.28
N ASP A 223 14.44 -11.91 -1.65
CA ASP A 223 14.01 -12.53 -0.39
C ASP A 223 14.00 -11.53 0.76
N ALA A 224 14.78 -10.44 0.65
CA ALA A 224 14.80 -9.33 1.59
C ALA A 224 13.43 -8.62 1.70
N PHE A 225 12.61 -8.66 0.66
CA PHE A 225 11.26 -8.08 0.62
C PHE A 225 10.13 -9.14 0.72
N ALA A 226 10.47 -10.38 1.12
CA ALA A 226 9.45 -11.38 1.38
C ALA A 226 8.55 -10.96 2.56
N LEU A 227 7.27 -11.34 2.52
CA LEU A 227 6.29 -10.95 3.55
C LEU A 227 6.74 -11.33 4.96
N ALA A 228 7.38 -12.48 5.12
CA ALA A 228 7.90 -12.96 6.39
C ALA A 228 9.00 -12.05 6.97
N GLN A 229 9.78 -11.35 6.14
CA GLN A 229 10.89 -10.52 6.63
C GLN A 229 10.42 -9.29 7.42
N PHE A 230 9.19 -8.84 7.20
CA PHE A 230 8.57 -7.78 8.00
C PHE A 230 8.38 -8.20 9.46
N PHE A 231 8.19 -9.51 9.71
CA PHE A 231 7.91 -10.07 11.03
C PHE A 231 9.18 -10.38 11.83
N PRO A 232 9.10 -10.34 13.18
CA PRO A 232 10.19 -10.76 14.04
C PRO A 232 10.50 -12.26 13.84
N GLU A 233 11.76 -12.65 14.09
CA GLU A 233 12.27 -14.00 13.81
C GLU A 233 11.37 -15.16 14.29
N PRO A 234 10.77 -15.12 15.50
CA PRO A 234 9.90 -16.20 15.96
C PRO A 234 8.61 -16.37 15.14
N ALA A 235 8.11 -15.29 14.52
CA ALA A 235 6.85 -15.29 13.79
C ALA A 235 7.01 -15.63 12.29
N ARG A 236 8.24 -15.54 11.75
CA ARG A 236 8.54 -15.82 10.34
C ARG A 236 8.04 -17.19 9.86
N PRO A 237 8.32 -18.32 10.53
CA PRO A 237 7.91 -19.63 10.02
C PRO A 237 6.39 -19.78 9.90
N ALA A 238 5.63 -19.14 10.80
CA ALA A 238 4.17 -19.16 10.74
C ALA A 238 3.65 -18.40 9.50
N VAL A 239 4.25 -17.25 9.18
CA VAL A 239 3.88 -16.44 8.01
C VAL A 239 4.27 -17.15 6.70
N GLU A 240 5.43 -17.81 6.67
CA GLU A 240 5.86 -18.61 5.52
C GLU A 240 4.92 -19.80 5.30
N ALA A 241 4.56 -20.53 6.37
CA ALA A 241 3.60 -21.62 6.29
C ALA A 241 2.22 -21.15 5.78
N ALA A 242 1.74 -19.99 6.23
CA ALA A 242 0.50 -19.40 5.73
C ALA A 242 0.59 -19.04 4.24
N GLY A 243 1.69 -18.41 3.82
CA GLY A 243 1.95 -18.10 2.41
C GLY A 243 2.00 -19.36 1.54
N ASP A 244 2.56 -20.44 2.07
CA ASP A 244 2.63 -21.74 1.42
C ASP A 244 1.26 -22.37 1.17
N VAL A 245 0.36 -22.26 2.15
CA VAL A 245 -1.03 -22.71 2.01
C VAL A 245 -1.76 -21.88 0.96
N LEU A 246 -1.64 -20.54 1.02
CA LEU A 246 -2.29 -19.65 0.06
C LEU A 246 -1.82 -19.90 -1.38
N ALA A 247 -0.53 -20.18 -1.56
CA ALA A 247 0.02 -20.53 -2.85
C ALA A 247 -0.48 -21.88 -3.38
N LYS A 248 -0.57 -22.90 -2.52
CA LYS A 248 -1.15 -24.20 -2.89
C LYS A 248 -2.62 -24.10 -3.29
N LEU A 249 -3.36 -23.18 -2.68
CA LEU A 249 -4.75 -22.90 -3.02
C LEU A 249 -4.90 -22.03 -4.30
N GLY A 250 -3.79 -21.58 -4.90
CA GLY A 250 -3.82 -20.70 -6.07
C GLY A 250 -4.28 -19.27 -5.76
N LEU A 251 -4.35 -18.90 -4.48
CA LEU A 251 -4.82 -17.59 -4.02
C LEU A 251 -3.73 -16.52 -4.00
N ALA A 252 -2.45 -16.92 -3.92
CA ALA A 252 -1.33 -16.00 -3.91
C ALA A 252 -0.07 -16.58 -4.61
N PRO A 253 0.56 -15.86 -5.54
CA PRO A 253 1.84 -16.30 -6.10
C PRO A 253 2.96 -16.20 -5.04
N LYS A 254 3.88 -17.16 -5.00
CA LYS A 254 5.07 -17.10 -4.11
C LYS A 254 6.18 -16.23 -4.67
N THR A 255 6.38 -16.28 -5.99
CA THR A 255 7.44 -15.58 -6.70
C THR A 255 6.87 -14.72 -7.81
N PRO A 256 7.51 -13.59 -8.16
CA PRO A 256 7.09 -12.77 -9.27
C PRO A 256 7.18 -13.54 -10.60
N VAL A 257 6.23 -13.26 -11.48
CA VAL A 257 6.12 -13.88 -12.80
C VAL A 257 6.99 -13.10 -13.79
N VAL A 258 7.93 -13.80 -14.43
CA VAL A 258 8.71 -13.24 -15.55
C VAL A 258 7.77 -13.09 -16.75
N VAL A 259 7.55 -11.86 -17.20
CA VAL A 259 6.80 -11.62 -18.43
C VAL A 259 7.77 -11.80 -19.60
N ALA A 260 7.65 -12.89 -20.34
CA ALA A 260 8.35 -13.05 -21.60
C ALA A 260 7.93 -11.91 -22.54
N SER A 261 8.88 -11.12 -23.03
CA SER A 261 8.61 -10.13 -24.07
C SER A 261 8.11 -10.86 -25.31
N ALA A 262 6.83 -10.66 -25.67
CA ALA A 262 6.31 -11.04 -26.98
C ALA A 262 6.96 -10.11 -28.02
N GLY A 263 8.14 -10.49 -28.52
CA GLY A 263 8.91 -9.59 -29.39
C GLY A 263 10.30 -10.06 -29.78
N SER A 264 10.47 -11.32 -30.20
CA SER A 264 11.54 -11.70 -31.12
C SER A 264 11.18 -12.99 -31.84
N ASN A 265 10.23 -12.89 -32.78
CA ASN A 265 10.21 -13.84 -33.88
C ASN A 265 11.43 -13.53 -34.77
N GLN A 266 12.62 -13.97 -34.34
CA GLN A 266 13.80 -13.97 -35.20
C GLN A 266 13.63 -15.12 -36.18
N GLY A 267 13.18 -14.77 -37.39
CA GLY A 267 13.56 -15.50 -38.58
C GLY A 267 15.08 -15.47 -38.70
N GLY A 268 15.68 -16.64 -38.91
CA GLY A 268 17.11 -16.80 -39.08
C GLY A 268 17.45 -18.24 -39.41
N GLY A 269 17.20 -18.66 -40.64
CA GLY A 269 17.82 -19.86 -41.20
C GLY A 269 19.33 -19.67 -41.31
N GLY A 270 20.10 -20.74 -41.09
CA GLY A 270 21.55 -20.73 -41.29
C GLY A 270 22.22 -21.91 -40.62
N GLY A 271 22.67 -22.88 -41.42
CA GLY A 271 23.11 -24.20 -40.99
C GLY A 271 24.32 -24.25 -40.06
N ARG A 272 24.40 -25.36 -39.32
CA ARG A 272 25.65 -26.02 -38.90
C ARG A 272 25.31 -27.42 -38.37
N GLY A 273 25.50 -28.42 -39.22
CA GLY A 273 25.52 -29.83 -38.87
C GLY A 273 26.86 -30.40 -39.32
N GLU A 274 27.90 -30.11 -38.54
CA GLU A 274 29.25 -30.61 -38.74
C GLU A 274 29.45 -31.85 -37.86
N GLY A 275 29.96 -32.93 -38.46
CA GLY A 275 30.83 -33.91 -37.82
C GLY A 275 30.23 -34.91 -36.83
N ARG A 276 29.98 -36.15 -37.28
CA ARG A 276 30.08 -37.31 -36.40
C ARG A 276 30.47 -38.59 -37.15
N GLY A 277 31.61 -39.16 -36.78
CA GLY A 277 31.87 -40.60 -36.87
C GLY A 277 33.02 -41.05 -37.77
N GLU A 278 34.25 -40.93 -37.26
CA GLU A 278 35.32 -41.87 -37.61
C GLU A 278 35.00 -43.28 -37.07
N SER A 279 35.63 -44.30 -37.71
CA SER A 279 35.95 -45.64 -37.22
C SER A 279 35.03 -46.80 -37.64
N ARG A 280 35.41 -47.55 -38.68
CA ARG A 280 36.13 -48.84 -38.59
C ARG A 280 36.06 -49.61 -39.91
N GLU A 281 37.24 -50.14 -40.28
CA GLU A 281 37.53 -51.42 -40.97
C GLU A 281 36.54 -51.97 -42.01
#